data_AF-A0A0N1L0N9-F1
#
_entry.id   AF-A0A0N1L0N9-F1
#
_cell.length_a   1.000
_cell.length_b   1.000
_cell.length_c   1.000
_cell.angle_alpha   90.00
_cell.angle_beta   90.00
_cell.angle_gamma   90.00
#
_symmetry.space_group_name_H-M   'P 1'
#
loop_
_entity.id
_entity.type
_entity.pdbx_description
1 polymer ?
#
loop_
_entity_poly.entity_id
_entity_poly.type
_entity_poly.pdbx_seq_one_letter_code
_entity_poly.pdbx_strand_id
1 'polypeptide(L)'
;MALLLAVAAAPGPALAQTGANPLQALHEQTLAQAQAEYKAAPDAQRRALAAVQEVAALNSLGRSAQALQRLDEAAAALGVPVGDAALRAKVLLPLGRCEEALPAVKAQVDALDAGARQLLGPAHAPGGLLLLGAEPLLALTWCHAASRRYDEATATLARVADPFDPSLLHYRAAWYEALRLLGAAERPSLDVAARQLPPRAGHHDLGLAVVQGRITLPQALAALERRRLPPTQAQDARAELLFFAAVRAGAPAERAELLAQLEALAPYGSTEWVMARLLLAPR
;
A
#
# COMPACT_ATOMS: atom_id res chain seq x y z
N MET A 1 24.74 45.31 -26.92
CA MET A 1 23.74 44.30 -27.34
C MET A 1 24.46 42.98 -27.48
N ALA A 2 23.96 41.94 -26.82
CA ALA A 2 24.47 40.55 -26.73
C ALA A 2 25.80 40.33 -25.99
N LEU A 3 25.70 39.90 -24.73
CA LEU A 3 26.73 39.10 -24.06
C LEU A 3 26.11 37.73 -23.76
N LEU A 4 26.64 36.69 -24.42
CA LEU A 4 26.32 35.29 -24.15
C LEU A 4 26.79 34.93 -22.73
N LEU A 5 25.87 34.44 -21.89
CA LEU A 5 26.20 33.65 -20.72
C LEU A 5 25.85 32.20 -21.01
N ALA A 6 26.89 31.39 -21.21
CA ALA A 6 26.80 29.94 -21.22
C ALA A 6 26.43 29.46 -19.81
N VAL A 7 25.20 28.98 -19.65
CA VAL A 7 24.83 28.17 -18.49
C VAL A 7 25.42 26.79 -18.72
N ALA A 8 26.43 26.43 -17.92
CA ALA A 8 26.93 25.07 -17.83
C ALA A 8 25.76 24.15 -17.46
N ALA A 9 25.41 23.25 -18.38
CA ALA A 9 24.51 22.15 -18.09
C ALA A 9 25.20 21.28 -17.03
N ALA A 10 24.67 21.30 -15.80
CA ALA A 10 25.00 20.28 -14.83
C ALA A 10 24.67 18.92 -15.46
N PRO A 11 25.58 17.94 -15.43
CA PRO A 11 25.28 16.62 -15.96
C PRO A 11 24.11 16.06 -15.14
N GLY A 12 22.96 15.91 -15.78
CA GLY A 12 21.88 15.11 -15.23
C GLY A 12 22.44 13.72 -14.92
N PRO A 13 22.01 13.06 -13.82
CA PRO A 13 22.49 11.73 -13.54
C PRO A 13 22.08 10.83 -14.70
N ALA A 14 23.09 10.48 -15.49
CA ALA A 14 23.03 9.42 -16.46
C ALA A 14 22.60 8.15 -15.73
N LEU A 15 21.68 7.42 -16.35
CA LEU A 15 21.28 6.06 -15.98
C LEU A 15 22.52 5.15 -16.05
N ALA A 16 23.31 5.15 -14.99
CA ALA A 16 24.33 4.16 -14.74
C ALA A 16 23.65 2.95 -14.13
N GLN A 17 23.72 1.83 -14.84
CA GLN A 17 23.35 0.52 -14.33
C GLN A 17 24.20 0.19 -13.11
N THR A 18 23.61 0.28 -11.93
CA THR A 18 23.92 -0.56 -10.79
C THR A 18 22.63 -1.26 -10.38
N GLY A 19 22.74 -2.47 -9.84
CA GLY A 19 21.63 -3.20 -9.21
C GLY A 19 21.13 -2.52 -7.93
N ALA A 20 20.79 -1.24 -8.00
CA ALA A 20 20.24 -0.44 -6.92
C ALA A 20 18.72 -0.55 -6.95
N ASN A 21 18.13 -0.87 -5.80
CA ASN A 21 16.71 -0.92 -5.59
C ASN A 21 16.20 0.50 -5.22
N PRO A 22 15.51 1.24 -6.10
CA PRO A 22 15.16 2.64 -5.82
C PRO A 22 14.20 2.81 -4.64
N LEU A 23 13.29 1.87 -4.39
CA LEU A 23 12.44 1.90 -3.20
C LEU A 23 13.24 1.70 -1.92
N GLN A 24 14.21 0.78 -1.93
CA GLN A 24 15.14 0.62 -0.82
C GLN A 24 15.85 1.92 -0.49
N ALA A 25 16.47 2.54 -1.49
CA ALA A 25 17.24 3.77 -1.32
C ALA A 25 16.35 4.89 -0.76
N LEU A 26 15.11 5.01 -1.26
CA LEU A 26 14.14 5.96 -0.73
C LEU A 26 13.86 5.71 0.76
N HIS A 27 13.55 4.47 1.14
CA HIS A 27 13.21 4.17 2.53
C HIS A 27 14.41 4.27 3.48
N GLU A 28 15.62 3.94 3.04
CA GLU A 28 16.85 4.17 3.81
C GLU A 28 17.09 5.67 4.02
N GLN A 29 16.87 6.49 3.00
CA GLN A 29 16.94 7.94 3.13
C GLN A 29 15.87 8.48 4.08
N THR A 30 14.62 8.04 3.94
CA THR A 30 13.52 8.44 4.84
C THR A 30 13.82 8.03 6.28
N LEU A 31 14.37 6.84 6.50
CA LEU A 31 14.77 6.37 7.82
C LEU A 31 15.84 7.28 8.44
N ALA A 32 16.91 7.57 7.71
CA ALA A 32 17.98 8.43 8.18
C ALA A 32 17.49 9.85 8.49
N GLN A 33 16.63 10.40 7.63
CA GLN A 33 16.02 11.71 7.82
C GLN A 33 15.13 11.74 9.07
N ALA A 34 14.21 10.78 9.21
CA ALA A 34 13.31 10.69 10.35
C ALA A 34 14.07 10.57 11.68
N GLN A 35 15.18 9.82 11.70
CA GLN A 35 16.05 9.72 12.87
C GLN A 35 16.77 11.03 13.21
N ALA A 36 17.21 11.78 12.21
CA ALA A 36 17.81 13.09 12.40
C ALA A 36 16.77 14.10 12.91
N GLU A 37 15.57 14.11 12.31
CA GLU A 37 14.46 14.96 12.72
C GLU A 37 14.00 14.66 14.14
N TYR A 38 13.91 13.38 14.53
CA TYR A 38 13.57 13.00 15.90
C TYR A 38 14.56 13.57 16.92
N LYS A 39 15.86 13.52 16.62
CA LYS A 39 16.93 14.05 17.49
C LYS A 39 16.90 15.58 17.57
N ALA A 40 16.62 16.25 16.45
CA ALA A 40 16.62 17.70 16.35
C ALA A 40 15.28 18.35 16.77
N ALA A 41 14.21 17.56 16.91
CA ALA A 41 12.88 18.07 17.15
C ALA A 41 12.77 18.81 18.52
N PRO A 42 12.22 20.05 18.51
CA PRO A 42 12.16 20.90 19.69
C PRO A 42 11.07 20.52 20.70
N ASP A 43 10.09 19.71 20.29
CA ASP A 43 8.92 19.35 21.10
C ASP A 43 8.47 17.90 20.86
N ALA A 44 7.61 17.41 21.75
CA ALA A 44 7.13 16.03 21.75
C ALA A 44 6.29 15.70 20.50
N GLN A 45 5.53 16.66 19.98
CA GLN A 45 4.69 16.49 18.80
C GLN A 45 5.54 16.29 17.54
N ARG A 46 6.58 17.11 17.33
CA ARG A 46 7.52 16.93 16.22
C ARG A 46 8.31 15.64 16.34
N ARG A 47 8.68 15.23 17.56
CA ARG A 47 9.26 13.91 17.81
C ARG A 47 8.30 12.78 17.45
N ALA A 48 7.02 12.91 17.77
CA ALA A 48 6.02 11.90 17.41
C ALA A 48 5.86 11.77 15.89
N LEU A 49 5.83 12.89 15.16
CA LEU A 49 5.79 12.90 13.69
C LEU A 49 7.01 12.24 13.07
N ALA A 50 8.21 12.57 13.55
CA ALA A 50 9.45 11.94 13.09
C ALA A 50 9.47 10.43 13.42
N ALA A 51 8.97 10.03 14.60
CA ALA A 51 8.86 8.63 14.97
C ALA A 51 7.89 7.86 14.05
N VAL A 52 6.77 8.46 13.62
CA VAL A 52 5.85 7.85 12.65
C VAL A 52 6.56 7.58 11.32
N GLN A 53 7.35 8.52 10.81
CA GLN A 53 8.11 8.33 9.57
C GLN A 53 9.19 7.25 9.72
N GLU A 54 9.90 7.25 10.86
CA GLU A 54 10.89 6.23 11.18
C GLU A 54 10.26 4.82 11.22
N VAL A 55 9.11 4.68 11.89
CA VAL A 55 8.35 3.41 11.97
C VAL A 55 7.90 2.97 10.58
N ALA A 56 7.35 3.88 9.77
CA ALA A 56 6.93 3.57 8.41
C ALA A 56 8.11 3.11 7.54
N ALA A 57 9.25 3.82 7.59
CA ALA A 57 10.44 3.47 6.83
C ALA A 57 11.05 2.12 7.28
N LEU A 58 11.14 1.86 8.59
CA LEU A 58 11.57 0.57 9.13
C LEU A 58 10.66 -0.56 8.65
N ASN A 59 9.34 -0.36 8.70
CA ASN A 59 8.39 -1.36 8.24
C ASN A 59 8.54 -1.63 6.74
N SER A 60 8.65 -0.57 5.94
CA SER A 60 8.87 -0.69 4.50
C SER A 60 10.17 -1.41 4.17
N LEU A 61 11.24 -1.24 4.96
CA LEU A 61 12.52 -1.96 4.81
C LEU A 61 12.48 -3.43 5.30
N GLY A 62 11.29 -3.99 5.58
CA GLY A 62 11.13 -5.33 6.14
C GLY A 62 11.57 -5.48 7.60
N ARG A 63 11.85 -4.37 8.30
CA ARG A 63 12.29 -4.35 9.70
C ARG A 63 11.12 -4.14 10.65
N SER A 64 10.01 -4.83 10.41
CA SER A 64 8.73 -4.62 11.12
C SER A 64 8.81 -4.86 12.63
N ALA A 65 9.66 -5.77 13.10
CA ALA A 65 9.89 -5.97 14.53
C ALA A 65 10.55 -4.73 15.18
N GLN A 66 11.53 -4.14 14.50
CA GLN A 66 12.17 -2.88 14.95
C GLN A 66 11.18 -1.71 14.86
N ALA A 67 10.35 -1.67 13.81
CA ALA A 67 9.30 -0.67 13.67
C ALA A 67 8.30 -0.73 14.84
N LEU A 68 7.88 -1.94 15.26
CA LEU A 68 6.97 -2.12 16.39
C LEU A 68 7.61 -1.66 17.70
N GLN A 69 8.85 -2.10 17.96
CA GLN A 69 9.60 -1.65 19.14
C GLN A 69 9.70 -0.13 19.17
N ARG A 70 10.07 0.49 18.05
CA ARG A 70 10.23 1.94 17.95
C ARG A 70 8.92 2.69 18.19
N LEU A 71 7.82 2.18 17.68
CA LEU A 71 6.48 2.73 17.91
C LEU A 71 6.13 2.71 19.39
N ASP A 72 6.35 1.58 20.06
CA ASP A 72 6.07 1.41 21.50
C ASP A 72 6.97 2.31 22.36
N GLU A 73 8.27 2.37 22.06
CA GLU A 73 9.22 3.25 22.76
C GLU A 73 8.89 4.73 22.59
N ALA A 74 8.51 5.15 21.38
CA ALA A 74 8.12 6.54 21.11
C ALA A 74 6.86 6.92 21.91
N ALA A 75 5.85 6.05 21.90
CA ALA A 75 4.59 6.28 22.60
C ALA A 75 4.81 6.39 24.12
N ALA A 76 5.64 5.51 24.68
CA ALA A 76 5.98 5.54 26.11
C ALA A 76 6.78 6.79 26.50
N ALA A 77 7.72 7.22 25.66
CA ALA A 77 8.63 8.32 25.99
C ALA A 77 8.01 9.71 25.84
N LEU A 78 7.11 9.91 24.86
CA LEU A 78 6.66 11.25 24.48
C LEU A 78 5.40 11.71 25.20
N GLY A 79 4.63 10.79 25.81
CA GLY A 79 3.38 11.12 26.50
C GLY A 79 2.31 11.74 25.59
N VAL A 80 2.49 11.64 24.27
CA VAL A 80 1.54 12.04 23.23
C VAL A 80 1.30 10.86 22.29
N PRO A 81 0.15 10.80 21.59
CA PRO A 81 -0.09 9.75 20.60
C PRO A 81 1.01 9.72 19.52
N VAL A 82 1.53 8.54 19.24
CA VAL A 82 2.48 8.29 18.14
C VAL A 82 1.80 7.40 17.11
N GLY A 83 1.48 7.98 15.96
CA GLY A 83 0.72 7.30 14.92
C GLY A 83 -0.72 7.00 15.31
N ASP A 84 -1.42 6.29 14.44
CA ASP A 84 -2.80 5.85 14.63
C ASP A 84 -2.88 4.30 14.65
N ALA A 85 -4.09 3.77 14.82
CA ALA A 85 -4.29 2.33 14.86
C ALA A 85 -3.97 1.68 13.50
N ALA A 86 -4.23 2.38 12.40
CA ALA A 86 -3.89 1.92 11.05
C ALA A 86 -2.37 1.70 10.88
N LEU A 87 -1.53 2.63 11.35
CA LEU A 87 -0.07 2.45 11.35
C LEU A 87 0.34 1.21 12.13
N ARG A 88 -0.20 1.01 13.33
CA ARG A 88 0.11 -0.18 14.15
C ARG A 88 -0.28 -1.47 13.42
N ALA A 89 -1.45 -1.50 12.79
CA ALA A 89 -1.88 -2.64 11.98
C ALA A 89 -0.94 -2.92 10.80
N LYS A 90 -0.49 -1.88 10.08
CA LYS A 90 0.49 -2.01 8.98
C LYS A 90 1.83 -2.59 9.45
N VAL A 91 2.25 -2.29 10.67
CA VAL A 91 3.47 -2.85 11.28
C VAL A 91 3.28 -4.30 11.73
N LEU A 92 2.12 -4.64 12.28
CA LEU A 92 1.80 -5.98 12.77
C LEU A 92 1.46 -6.97 11.65
N LEU A 93 0.96 -6.49 10.50
CA LEU A 93 0.61 -7.28 9.33
C LEU A 93 1.75 -8.22 8.86
N PRO A 94 2.96 -7.72 8.52
CA PRO A 94 4.07 -8.58 8.10
C PRO A 94 4.59 -9.51 9.21
N LEU A 95 4.24 -9.24 10.48
CA LEU A 95 4.55 -10.10 11.61
C LEU A 95 3.50 -11.21 11.82
N GLY A 96 2.43 -11.26 11.01
CA GLY A 96 1.32 -12.19 11.19
C GLY A 96 0.48 -11.90 12.45
N ARG A 97 0.57 -10.67 12.98
CA ARG A 97 0.00 -10.27 14.29
C ARG A 97 -1.13 -9.25 14.15
N CYS A 98 -1.74 -9.18 12.97
CA CYS A 98 -2.76 -8.18 12.62
C CYS A 98 -3.98 -8.20 13.57
N GLU A 99 -4.34 -9.37 14.11
CA GLU A 99 -5.45 -9.51 15.08
C GLU A 99 -5.30 -8.60 16.32
N GLU A 100 -4.06 -8.27 16.72
CA GLU A 100 -3.80 -7.41 17.88
C GLU A 100 -4.23 -5.96 17.64
N ALA A 101 -4.23 -5.48 16.39
CA ALA A 101 -4.64 -4.10 16.07
C ALA A 101 -6.08 -3.99 15.58
N LEU A 102 -6.74 -5.10 15.24
CA LEU A 102 -8.08 -5.08 14.64
C LEU A 102 -9.13 -4.32 15.46
N PRO A 103 -9.26 -4.50 16.80
CA PRO A 103 -10.25 -3.75 17.56
C PRO A 103 -10.02 -2.24 17.49
N ALA A 104 -8.76 -1.81 17.53
CA ALA A 104 -8.40 -0.39 17.48
C ALA A 104 -8.62 0.21 16.09
N VAL A 105 -8.26 -0.51 15.01
CA VAL A 105 -8.53 -0.06 13.64
C VAL A 105 -10.03 0.00 13.38
N LYS A 106 -10.81 -0.98 13.86
CA LYS A 106 -12.26 -0.95 13.75
C LYS A 106 -12.85 0.27 14.46
N ALA A 107 -12.39 0.58 15.68
CA ALA A 107 -12.83 1.76 16.40
C ALA A 107 -12.47 3.06 15.66
N GLN A 108 -11.30 3.12 15.00
CA GLN A 108 -10.91 4.24 14.15
C GLN A 108 -11.86 4.40 12.95
N VAL A 109 -12.23 3.30 12.27
CA VAL A 109 -13.22 3.32 11.17
C VAL A 109 -14.61 3.75 11.67
N ASP A 110 -15.06 3.22 12.81
CA ASP A 110 -16.36 3.58 13.40
C ASP A 110 -16.42 5.07 13.77
N ALA A 111 -15.31 5.65 14.26
CA ALA A 111 -15.19 7.08 14.55
C ALA A 111 -15.24 7.93 13.27
N LEU A 112 -14.62 7.46 12.19
CA LEU A 112 -14.70 8.12 10.88
C LEU A 112 -16.13 8.09 10.32
N ASP A 113 -16.85 6.97 10.44
CA ASP A 113 -18.28 6.90 10.08
C ASP A 113 -19.11 7.90 10.89
N ALA A 114 -18.88 7.96 12.21
CA ALA A 114 -19.58 8.91 13.08
C ALA A 114 -19.32 10.36 12.64
N GLY A 115 -18.07 10.70 12.32
CA GLY A 115 -17.71 12.01 11.79
C GLY A 115 -18.35 12.30 10.42
N ALA A 116 -18.31 11.35 9.49
CA ALA A 116 -18.95 11.47 8.18
C ALA A 116 -20.47 11.68 8.31
N ARG A 117 -21.12 10.99 9.24
CA ARG A 117 -22.53 11.18 9.56
C ARG A 117 -22.82 12.59 10.09
N GLN A 118 -21.94 13.14 10.94
CA GLN A 118 -22.10 14.50 11.44
C GLN A 118 -21.96 15.55 10.32
N LEU A 119 -21.05 15.32 9.37
CA LEU A 119 -20.79 16.26 8.27
C LEU A 119 -21.84 16.19 7.15
N LEU A 120 -22.25 14.98 6.76
CA LEU A 120 -23.11 14.76 5.59
C LEU A 120 -24.59 14.55 5.96
N GLY A 121 -24.89 14.31 7.24
CA GLY A 121 -26.26 14.13 7.73
C GLY A 121 -27.01 13.02 6.97
N PRO A 122 -28.21 13.29 6.42
CA PRO A 122 -28.99 12.30 5.65
C PRO A 122 -28.30 11.78 4.38
N ALA A 123 -27.28 12.47 3.86
CA ALA A 123 -26.54 12.03 2.69
C ALA A 123 -25.49 10.95 3.01
N HIS A 124 -25.17 10.74 4.29
CA HIS A 124 -24.29 9.63 4.70
C HIS A 124 -25.08 8.32 4.73
N ALA A 125 -24.67 7.34 3.92
CA ALA A 125 -25.12 5.97 4.02
C ALA A 125 -24.21 5.20 5.00
N PRO A 126 -24.70 4.74 6.17
CA PRO A 126 -23.91 3.95 7.10
C PRO A 126 -23.34 2.70 6.43
N GLY A 127 -22.04 2.44 6.61
CA GLY A 127 -21.35 1.33 5.94
C GLY A 127 -21.15 1.52 4.43
N GLY A 128 -21.46 2.70 3.90
CA GLY A 128 -21.16 3.09 2.53
C GLY A 128 -19.70 3.51 2.34
N LEU A 129 -19.44 4.18 1.20
CA LEU A 129 -18.12 4.76 0.92
C LEU A 129 -17.72 5.76 2.00
N LEU A 130 -16.47 5.65 2.45
CA LEU A 130 -15.91 6.55 3.43
C LEU A 130 -14.81 7.39 2.78
N LEU A 131 -15.20 8.57 2.32
CA LEU A 131 -14.28 9.53 1.73
C LEU A 131 -13.22 9.91 2.78
N LEU A 132 -11.95 9.90 2.39
CA LEU A 132 -10.81 10.25 3.25
C LEU A 132 -10.55 9.25 4.41
N GLY A 133 -11.11 8.04 4.32
CA GLY A 133 -10.87 6.93 5.26
C GLY A 133 -10.06 5.77 4.69
N ALA A 134 -9.34 5.99 3.58
CA ALA A 134 -8.69 4.92 2.81
C ALA A 134 -7.69 4.11 3.64
N GLU A 135 -6.76 4.76 4.35
CA GLU A 135 -5.72 4.06 5.14
C GLU A 135 -6.27 3.10 6.20
N PRO A 136 -7.16 3.51 7.14
CA PRO A 136 -7.70 2.59 8.14
C PRO A 136 -8.58 1.49 7.53
N LEU A 137 -9.32 1.79 6.44
CA LEU A 137 -10.09 0.76 5.72
C LEU A 137 -9.18 -0.26 5.01
N LEU A 138 -8.09 0.19 4.39
CA LEU A 138 -7.11 -0.70 3.76
C LEU A 138 -6.40 -1.55 4.82
N ALA A 139 -5.98 -0.96 5.94
CA ALA A 139 -5.39 -1.72 7.05
C ALA A 139 -6.33 -2.82 7.57
N LEU A 140 -7.62 -2.48 7.75
CA LEU A 140 -8.64 -3.44 8.17
C LEU A 140 -8.88 -4.53 7.10
N THR A 141 -8.91 -4.15 5.82
CA THR A 141 -9.01 -5.08 4.68
C THR A 141 -7.86 -6.08 4.68
N TRP A 142 -6.61 -5.62 4.84
CA TRP A 142 -5.43 -6.47 4.83
C TRP A 142 -5.35 -7.39 6.03
N CYS A 143 -5.71 -6.90 7.22
CA CYS A 143 -5.80 -7.77 8.40
C CYS A 143 -6.86 -8.86 8.23
N HIS A 144 -8.04 -8.55 7.69
CA HIS A 144 -9.05 -9.57 7.39
C HIS A 144 -8.55 -10.58 6.36
N ALA A 145 -7.93 -10.11 5.27
CA ALA A 145 -7.40 -10.99 4.23
C ALA A 145 -6.29 -11.89 4.76
N ALA A 146 -5.35 -11.37 5.57
CA ALA A 146 -4.27 -12.14 6.20
C ALA A 146 -4.80 -13.28 7.09
N SER A 147 -5.93 -13.05 7.77
CA SER A 147 -6.66 -14.05 8.56
C SER A 147 -7.64 -14.90 7.73
N ARG A 148 -7.59 -14.82 6.40
CA ARG A 148 -8.46 -15.54 5.44
C ARG A 148 -9.95 -15.28 5.59
N ARG A 149 -10.31 -14.15 6.19
CA ARG A 149 -11.67 -13.62 6.29
C ARG A 149 -11.98 -12.79 5.04
N TYR A 150 -12.06 -13.48 3.90
CA TYR A 150 -12.12 -12.81 2.60
C TYR A 150 -13.44 -12.06 2.38
N ASP A 151 -14.54 -12.52 2.98
CA ASP A 151 -15.83 -11.83 2.90
C ASP A 151 -15.83 -10.52 3.69
N GLU A 152 -15.18 -10.49 4.86
CA GLU A 152 -14.99 -9.27 5.65
C GLU A 152 -13.96 -8.34 5.01
N ALA A 153 -12.91 -8.90 4.40
CA ALA A 153 -11.94 -8.12 3.62
C ALA A 153 -12.65 -7.40 2.46
N THR A 154 -13.45 -8.12 1.66
CA THR A 154 -14.22 -7.49 0.57
C THR A 154 -15.29 -6.52 1.07
N ALA A 155 -15.87 -6.75 2.26
CA ALA A 155 -16.80 -5.79 2.89
C ALA A 155 -16.13 -4.45 3.17
N THR A 156 -14.92 -4.51 3.72
CA THR A 156 -14.17 -3.33 4.11
C THR A 156 -13.60 -2.62 2.89
N LEU A 157 -13.04 -3.39 1.96
CA LEU A 157 -12.52 -2.88 0.69
C LEU A 157 -13.59 -2.13 -0.10
N ALA A 158 -14.84 -2.57 -0.03
CA ALA A 158 -15.94 -1.92 -0.75
C ALA A 158 -16.18 -0.46 -0.34
N ARG A 159 -15.74 -0.09 0.86
CA ARG A 159 -15.92 1.24 1.43
C ARG A 159 -14.77 2.18 1.09
N VAL A 160 -13.66 1.66 0.58
CA VAL A 160 -12.48 2.43 0.22
C VAL A 160 -12.81 3.32 -0.98
N ALA A 161 -12.61 4.63 -0.79
CA ALA A 161 -12.63 5.63 -1.84
C ALA A 161 -11.77 6.83 -1.42
N ASP A 162 -11.05 7.40 -2.38
CA ASP A 162 -10.33 8.66 -2.21
C ASP A 162 -10.67 9.58 -3.39
N PRO A 163 -11.35 10.72 -3.15
CA PRO A 163 -11.68 11.65 -4.23
C PRO A 163 -10.45 12.32 -4.84
N PHE A 164 -9.30 12.32 -4.16
CA PHE A 164 -8.04 12.89 -4.64
C PHE A 164 -7.19 11.86 -5.38
N ASP A 165 -7.50 10.57 -5.25
CA ASP A 165 -6.87 9.50 -6.02
C ASP A 165 -7.92 8.61 -6.72
N PRO A 166 -8.37 9.00 -7.92
CA PRO A 166 -9.32 8.19 -8.69
C PRO A 166 -8.73 6.84 -9.15
N SER A 167 -7.40 6.67 -9.12
CA SER A 167 -6.76 5.40 -9.47
C SER A 167 -7.03 4.31 -8.42
N LEU A 168 -7.31 4.71 -7.17
CA LEU A 168 -7.65 3.81 -6.08
C LEU A 168 -8.90 2.95 -6.36
N LEU A 169 -9.80 3.41 -7.23
CA LEU A 169 -10.95 2.60 -7.66
C LEU A 169 -10.52 1.36 -8.49
N HIS A 170 -9.46 1.48 -9.29
CA HIS A 170 -8.89 0.33 -10.02
C HIS A 170 -8.15 -0.59 -9.07
N TYR A 171 -7.39 -0.03 -8.13
CA TYR A 171 -6.70 -0.80 -7.10
C TYR A 171 -7.70 -1.63 -6.29
N ARG A 172 -8.79 -1.00 -5.85
CA ARG A 172 -9.92 -1.64 -5.18
C ARG A 172 -10.53 -2.78 -6.02
N ALA A 173 -10.75 -2.55 -7.31
CA ALA A 173 -11.29 -3.58 -8.19
C ALA A 173 -10.32 -4.76 -8.40
N ALA A 174 -9.01 -4.48 -8.52
CA ALA A 174 -7.99 -5.52 -8.69
C ALA A 174 -7.91 -6.42 -7.46
N TRP A 175 -7.89 -5.81 -6.27
CA TRP A 175 -7.92 -6.54 -5.01
C TRP A 175 -9.22 -7.30 -4.77
N TYR A 176 -10.37 -6.73 -5.15
CA TYR A 176 -11.63 -7.45 -5.08
C TYR A 176 -11.60 -8.74 -5.91
N GLU A 177 -11.12 -8.66 -7.16
CA GLU A 177 -10.98 -9.85 -8.01
C GLU A 177 -9.96 -10.84 -7.45
N ALA A 178 -8.84 -10.36 -6.90
CA ALA A 178 -7.85 -11.21 -6.25
C ALA A 178 -8.44 -11.96 -5.04
N LEU A 179 -9.20 -11.28 -4.18
CA LEU A 179 -9.89 -11.87 -3.03
C LEU A 179 -10.94 -12.90 -3.47
N ARG A 180 -11.63 -12.65 -4.59
CA ARG A 180 -12.58 -13.60 -5.20
C ARG A 180 -11.88 -14.89 -5.64
N LEU A 181 -10.75 -14.78 -6.33
CA LEU A 181 -9.92 -15.93 -6.72
C LEU A 181 -9.38 -16.71 -5.51
N LEU A 182 -9.20 -16.04 -4.37
CA LEU A 182 -8.81 -16.65 -3.11
C LEU A 182 -9.97 -17.28 -2.32
N GLY A 183 -11.23 -17.01 -2.72
CA GLY A 183 -12.42 -17.63 -2.15
C GLY A 183 -13.44 -16.69 -1.51
N ALA A 184 -13.34 -15.37 -1.72
CA ALA A 184 -14.41 -14.45 -1.32
C ALA A 184 -15.69 -14.69 -2.13
N ALA A 185 -16.85 -14.53 -1.50
CA ALA A 185 -18.13 -14.52 -2.18
C ALA A 185 -18.27 -13.31 -3.12
N GLU A 186 -19.11 -13.47 -4.14
CA GLU A 186 -19.44 -12.37 -5.05
C GLU A 186 -20.16 -11.23 -4.33
N ARG A 187 -19.83 -9.99 -4.71
CA ARG A 187 -20.45 -8.77 -4.22
C ARG A 187 -20.95 -7.94 -5.39
N PRO A 188 -22.25 -8.01 -5.73
CA PRO A 188 -22.82 -7.32 -6.90
C PRO A 188 -22.53 -5.82 -6.96
N SER A 189 -22.43 -5.14 -5.81
CA SER A 189 -22.09 -3.72 -5.76
C SER A 189 -20.67 -3.43 -6.27
N LEU A 190 -19.70 -4.30 -5.98
CA LEU A 190 -18.34 -4.20 -6.48
C LEU A 190 -18.24 -4.66 -7.93
N ASP A 191 -19.01 -5.67 -8.33
CA ASP A 191 -19.06 -6.10 -9.74
C ASP A 191 -19.55 -4.97 -10.66
N VAL A 192 -20.60 -4.24 -10.23
CA VAL A 192 -21.11 -3.08 -10.96
C VAL A 192 -20.07 -1.96 -10.96
N ALA A 193 -19.47 -1.64 -9.80
CA ALA A 193 -18.48 -0.57 -9.71
C ALA A 193 -17.23 -0.85 -10.57
N ALA A 194 -16.77 -2.10 -10.65
CA ALA A 194 -15.64 -2.52 -11.47
C ALA A 194 -15.91 -2.37 -12.98
N ARG A 195 -17.18 -2.42 -13.42
CA ARG A 195 -17.58 -2.19 -14.82
C ARG A 195 -17.67 -0.70 -15.18
N GLN A 196 -17.74 0.18 -14.19
CA GLN A 196 -17.94 1.63 -14.37
C GLN A 196 -16.68 2.45 -14.04
N LEU A 197 -15.51 1.82 -14.07
CA LEU A 197 -14.25 2.49 -13.75
C LEU A 197 -13.90 3.55 -14.81
N PRO A 198 -13.36 4.71 -14.39
CA PRO A 198 -12.90 5.73 -15.32
C PRO A 198 -11.76 5.18 -16.19
N PRO A 199 -11.68 5.49 -17.49
CA PRO A 199 -10.60 4.97 -18.32
C PRO A 199 -9.24 5.54 -17.89
N ARG A 200 -8.21 4.67 -17.82
CA ARG A 200 -6.78 5.04 -17.66
C ARG A 200 -6.45 5.85 -16.39
N ALA A 201 -7.06 5.53 -15.25
CA ALA A 201 -6.71 6.18 -13.97
C ALA A 201 -5.54 5.46 -13.29
N GLY A 202 -4.30 5.89 -13.57
CA GLY A 202 -3.09 5.36 -12.91
C GLY A 202 -2.72 3.93 -13.34
N HIS A 203 -1.68 3.34 -12.73
CA HIS A 203 -1.12 2.02 -13.11
C HIS A 203 -1.95 0.81 -12.65
N HIS A 204 -2.84 1.00 -11.67
CA HIS A 204 -3.68 -0.06 -11.11
C HIS A 204 -4.66 -0.68 -12.13
N ASP A 205 -4.95 0.01 -13.24
CA ASP A 205 -5.73 -0.56 -14.35
C ASP A 205 -5.05 -1.78 -14.99
N LEU A 206 -3.71 -1.81 -14.99
CA LEU A 206 -2.92 -2.95 -15.42
C LEU A 206 -3.05 -4.11 -14.45
N GLY A 207 -2.99 -3.84 -13.13
CA GLY A 207 -3.18 -4.86 -12.09
C GLY A 207 -4.55 -5.54 -12.21
N LEU A 208 -5.60 -4.74 -12.37
CA LEU A 208 -6.96 -5.23 -12.64
C LEU A 208 -7.02 -6.09 -13.92
N ALA A 209 -6.39 -5.64 -15.01
CA ALA A 209 -6.39 -6.38 -16.26
C ALA A 209 -5.62 -7.71 -16.16
N VAL A 210 -4.54 -7.77 -15.37
CA VAL A 210 -3.76 -8.99 -15.11
C VAL A 210 -4.57 -10.00 -14.31
N VAL A 211 -5.17 -9.59 -13.18
CA VAL A 211 -5.92 -10.50 -12.30
C VAL A 211 -7.19 -11.04 -12.95
N GLN A 212 -7.87 -10.22 -13.77
CA GLN A 212 -9.02 -10.66 -14.59
C GLN A 212 -8.60 -11.49 -15.81
N GLY A 213 -7.31 -11.50 -16.12
CA GLY A 213 -6.78 -12.21 -17.26
C GLY A 213 -7.04 -11.64 -18.64
N ARG A 214 -7.37 -10.35 -18.70
CA ARG A 214 -7.51 -9.60 -19.96
C ARG A 214 -6.16 -9.39 -20.66
N ILE A 215 -5.07 -9.33 -19.90
CA ILE A 215 -3.70 -9.25 -20.41
C ILE A 215 -2.77 -10.20 -19.65
N THR A 216 -1.65 -10.57 -20.26
CA THR A 216 -0.58 -11.33 -19.61
C THR A 216 0.36 -10.41 -18.82
N LEU A 217 1.11 -10.97 -17.86
CA LEU A 217 2.12 -10.20 -17.12
C LEU A 217 3.15 -9.53 -18.06
N PRO A 218 3.74 -10.20 -19.08
CA PRO A 218 4.65 -9.53 -20.02
C PRO A 218 4.00 -8.34 -20.76
N GLN A 219 2.74 -8.46 -21.15
CA GLN A 219 2.01 -7.35 -21.79
C GLN A 219 1.80 -6.18 -20.82
N ALA A 220 1.49 -6.48 -19.56
CA ALA A 220 1.32 -5.47 -18.51
C ALA A 220 2.63 -4.75 -18.20
N LEU A 221 3.75 -5.47 -18.05
CA LEU A 221 5.08 -4.88 -17.81
C LEU A 221 5.51 -3.98 -18.97
N ALA A 222 5.34 -4.42 -20.22
CA ALA A 222 5.62 -3.57 -21.38
C ALA A 222 4.72 -2.32 -21.42
N ALA A 223 3.47 -2.43 -20.96
CA ALA A 223 2.58 -1.28 -20.84
C ALA A 223 2.98 -0.33 -19.71
N LEU A 224 3.47 -0.86 -18.58
CA LEU A 224 3.99 -0.11 -17.45
C LEU A 224 5.22 0.72 -17.85
N GLU A 225 6.17 0.12 -18.56
CA GLU A 225 7.37 0.81 -19.06
C GLU A 225 7.03 2.01 -19.94
N ARG A 226 6.02 1.88 -20.81
CA ARG A 226 5.54 2.98 -21.67
C ARG A 226 4.98 4.17 -20.90
N ARG A 227 4.56 3.98 -19.63
CA ARG A 227 4.04 5.05 -18.78
C ARG A 227 5.12 5.96 -18.20
N ARG A 228 6.40 5.55 -18.27
CA ARG A 228 7.56 6.34 -17.80
C ARG A 228 7.38 6.87 -16.37
N LEU A 229 6.88 6.01 -15.47
CA LEU A 229 6.70 6.35 -14.07
C LEU A 229 8.05 6.67 -13.40
N PRO A 230 8.06 7.47 -12.33
CA PRO A 230 9.22 7.59 -11.44
C PRO A 230 9.73 6.20 -11.02
N PRO A 231 11.04 5.99 -10.84
CA PRO A 231 11.61 4.67 -10.55
C PRO A 231 10.97 3.92 -9.38
N THR A 232 10.65 4.64 -8.30
CA THR A 232 9.98 4.07 -7.11
C THR A 232 8.57 3.61 -7.42
N GLN A 233 7.77 4.46 -8.09
CA GLN A 233 6.41 4.10 -8.53
C GLN A 233 6.40 2.96 -9.55
N ALA A 234 7.39 2.92 -10.46
CA ALA A 234 7.54 1.83 -11.42
C ALA A 234 7.82 0.49 -10.72
N GLN A 235 8.64 0.52 -9.65
CA GLN A 235 8.97 -0.66 -8.88
C GLN A 235 7.77 -1.14 -8.03
N ASP A 236 7.04 -0.21 -7.37
CA ASP A 236 5.80 -0.54 -6.63
C ASP A 236 4.77 -1.15 -7.57
N ALA A 237 4.52 -0.51 -8.71
CA ALA A 237 3.60 -1.02 -9.73
C ALA A 237 4.03 -2.41 -10.24
N ARG A 238 5.33 -2.67 -10.37
CA ARG A 238 5.84 -3.99 -10.76
C ARG A 238 5.55 -5.05 -9.69
N ALA A 239 5.75 -4.72 -8.42
CA ALA A 239 5.41 -5.61 -7.31
C ALA A 239 3.90 -5.95 -7.31
N GLU A 240 3.06 -4.95 -7.58
CA GLU A 240 1.62 -5.13 -7.73
C GLU A 240 1.24 -6.09 -8.86
N LEU A 241 1.82 -5.90 -10.05
CA LEU A 241 1.55 -6.78 -11.20
C LEU A 241 2.00 -8.23 -10.93
N LEU A 242 3.14 -8.42 -10.27
CA LEU A 242 3.65 -9.74 -9.90
C LEU A 242 2.72 -10.44 -8.90
N PHE A 243 2.23 -9.73 -7.89
CA PHE A 243 1.28 -10.27 -6.94
C PHE A 243 -0.03 -10.71 -7.62
N PHE A 244 -0.63 -9.83 -8.42
CA PHE A 244 -1.87 -10.16 -9.11
C PHE A 244 -1.71 -11.31 -10.12
N ALA A 245 -0.58 -11.39 -10.80
CA ALA A 245 -0.24 -12.55 -11.62
C ALA A 245 -0.13 -13.82 -10.77
N ALA A 246 0.52 -13.75 -9.59
CA ALA A 246 0.71 -14.90 -8.70
C ALA A 246 -0.60 -15.42 -8.11
N VAL A 247 -1.54 -14.53 -7.76
CA VAL A 247 -2.89 -14.90 -7.33
C VAL A 247 -3.62 -15.69 -8.42
N ARG A 248 -3.52 -15.22 -9.68
CA ARG A 248 -4.18 -15.85 -10.83
C ARG A 248 -3.50 -17.14 -11.29
N ALA A 249 -2.21 -17.31 -11.05
CA ALA A 249 -1.43 -18.45 -11.52
C ALA A 249 -2.10 -19.78 -11.12
N GLY A 250 -2.45 -20.58 -12.12
CA GLY A 250 -3.14 -21.86 -11.94
C GLY A 250 -2.17 -23.00 -11.58
N ALA A 251 -0.93 -22.93 -12.06
CA ALA A 251 0.09 -23.92 -11.77
C ALA A 251 0.95 -23.51 -10.55
N PRO A 252 1.23 -24.42 -9.59
CA PRO A 252 2.10 -24.12 -8.44
C PRO A 252 3.50 -23.65 -8.84
N ALA A 253 4.08 -24.20 -9.91
CA ALA A 253 5.41 -23.82 -10.40
C ALA A 253 5.45 -22.38 -10.93
N GLU A 254 4.44 -21.99 -11.72
CA GLU A 254 4.29 -20.61 -12.22
C GLU A 254 4.13 -19.63 -11.05
N ARG A 255 3.29 -19.96 -10.06
CA ARG A 255 3.15 -19.14 -8.86
C ARG A 255 4.46 -18.99 -8.11
N ALA A 256 5.22 -20.08 -7.93
CA ALA A 256 6.50 -20.04 -7.23
C ALA A 256 7.52 -19.13 -7.94
N GLU A 257 7.56 -19.16 -9.28
CA GLU A 257 8.43 -18.28 -10.07
C GLU A 257 8.06 -16.81 -9.89
N LEU A 258 6.76 -16.48 -9.95
CA LEU A 258 6.26 -15.12 -9.74
C LEU A 258 6.56 -14.60 -8.33
N LEU A 259 6.42 -15.46 -7.32
CA LEU A 259 6.77 -15.13 -5.94
C LEU A 259 8.28 -14.91 -5.77
N ALA A 260 9.13 -15.69 -6.44
CA ALA A 260 10.58 -15.47 -6.43
C ALA A 260 10.96 -14.14 -7.09
N GLN A 261 10.30 -13.76 -8.19
CA GLN A 261 10.50 -12.45 -8.82
C GLN A 261 10.05 -11.31 -7.91
N LEU A 262 8.94 -11.48 -7.18
CA LEU A 262 8.46 -10.50 -6.20
C LEU A 262 9.42 -10.36 -5.02
N GLU A 263 9.98 -11.47 -4.52
CA GLU A 263 11.00 -11.46 -3.45
C GLU A 263 12.29 -10.76 -3.89
N ALA A 264 12.68 -10.88 -5.17
CA ALA A 264 13.83 -10.16 -5.71
C ALA A 264 13.62 -8.63 -5.73
N LEU A 265 12.37 -8.16 -5.63
CA LEU A 265 12.03 -6.75 -5.47
C LEU A 265 11.93 -6.32 -4.01
N ALA A 266 12.11 -7.22 -3.03
CA ALA A 266 11.80 -7.03 -1.62
C ALA A 266 13.04 -6.83 -0.72
N PRO A 267 12.87 -6.42 0.56
CA PRO A 267 11.64 -5.94 1.21
C PRO A 267 11.57 -4.40 1.21
N TYR A 268 10.80 -3.83 0.28
CA TYR A 268 10.63 -2.37 0.18
C TYR A 268 9.15 -2.04 -0.06
N GLY A 269 8.45 -1.71 1.02
CA GLY A 269 7.21 -0.91 1.03
C GLY A 269 5.94 -1.48 0.39
N SER A 270 6.01 -2.53 -0.42
CA SER A 270 4.82 -3.04 -1.12
C SER A 270 3.96 -3.94 -0.22
N THR A 271 2.71 -3.52 -0.03
CA THR A 271 1.65 -4.33 0.60
C THR A 271 1.56 -5.69 -0.09
N GLU A 272 1.74 -5.72 -1.40
CA GLU A 272 1.62 -6.89 -2.25
C GLU A 272 2.67 -7.95 -1.96
N TRP A 273 3.91 -7.56 -1.61
CA TRP A 273 4.90 -8.51 -1.12
C TRP A 273 4.50 -9.15 0.22
N VAL A 274 4.06 -8.32 1.18
CA VAL A 274 3.59 -8.82 2.48
C VAL A 274 2.42 -9.78 2.30
N MET A 275 1.44 -9.39 1.50
CA MET A 275 0.25 -10.20 1.25
C MET A 275 0.56 -11.46 0.45
N ALA A 276 1.49 -11.43 -0.50
CA ALA A 276 1.99 -12.63 -1.17
C ALA A 276 2.53 -13.66 -0.15
N ARG A 277 3.35 -13.22 0.80
CA ARG A 277 3.90 -14.09 1.84
C ARG A 277 2.83 -14.67 2.76
N LEU A 278 1.82 -13.88 3.12
CA LEU A 278 0.77 -14.31 4.03
C LEU A 278 -0.29 -15.20 3.36
N LEU A 279 -0.59 -14.94 2.09
CA LEU A 279 -1.70 -15.57 1.37
C LEU A 279 -1.27 -16.72 0.47
N LEU A 280 -0.13 -16.61 -0.20
CA LEU A 280 0.24 -17.45 -1.34
C LEU A 280 1.42 -18.38 -1.07
N ALA A 281 2.26 -18.09 -0.08
CA ALA A 281 3.40 -18.93 0.26
C ALA A 281 2.94 -20.33 0.72
N PRO A 282 3.61 -21.41 0.29
CA PRO A 282 3.33 -22.75 0.78
C PRO A 282 3.57 -22.80 2.30
N ARG A 283 2.61 -23.40 3.03
CA ARG A 283 2.69 -23.61 4.47
C ARG A 283 3.40 -24.91 4.80
#